data_AF-A0A3M9Y914-F1
#
_entry.id   AF-A0A3M9Y914-F1
#
_cell.length_a   1.000
_cell.length_b   1.000
_cell.length_c   1.000
_cell.angle_alpha   90.00
_cell.angle_beta   90.00
_cell.angle_gamma   90.00
#
_symmetry.space_group_name_H-M   'P 1'
#
loop_
_entity.id
_entity.type
_entity.pdbx_description
1 polymer ?
#
loop_
_entity_poly.entity_id
_entity_poly.type
_entity_poly.pdbx_seq_one_letter_code
_entity_poly.pdbx_strand_id
1 'polypeptide(L)'
;MPLYRLAALVSLVLYPLFSLLPKLAATHGHSEGTPVGLWVPLIVLILLRYAAMVVGLASLQIMSNDMVKPEERALINGLGQSVGSFARAVGPSLGGFTWSWSLGNSLIAPFDFHASFVLLALISSAQFISSLALPNQQELDAEHKRWKSMPGQDSRRPGQV
;
A
#
# COMPACT_ATOMS: atom_id res chain seq x y z
N MET A 1 13.60 -2.73 5.87
CA MET A 1 12.33 -2.66 6.65
C MET A 1 11.78 -1.27 6.97
N PRO A 2 12.56 -0.24 7.35
CA PRO A 2 11.96 1.03 7.81
C PRO A 2 11.22 1.76 6.68
N LEU A 3 11.67 1.65 5.43
CA LEU A 3 11.04 2.29 4.27
C LEU A 3 9.63 1.75 3.97
N TYR A 4 9.43 0.43 4.01
CA TYR A 4 8.10 -0.17 3.82
C TYR A 4 7.15 0.17 4.98
N ARG A 5 7.65 0.11 6.23
CA ARG A 5 6.85 0.49 7.42
C ARG A 5 6.49 1.98 7.39
N LEU A 6 7.41 2.84 6.97
CA LEU A 6 7.15 4.27 6.78
C LEU A 6 6.10 4.51 5.70
N ALA A 7 6.23 3.87 4.54
CA ALA A 7 5.23 3.97 3.48
C ALA A 7 3.84 3.48 3.94
N ALA A 8 3.78 2.40 4.73
CA ALA A 8 2.55 1.90 5.31
C ALA A 8 1.94 2.85 6.34
N LEU A 9 2.76 3.45 7.22
CA LEU A 9 2.35 4.48 8.17
C LEU A 9 1.81 5.73 7.46
N VAL A 10 2.53 6.21 6.45
CA VAL A 10 2.10 7.37 5.66
C VAL A 10 0.75 7.09 5.00
N SER A 11 0.56 5.90 4.44
CA SER A 11 -0.72 5.49 3.86
C SER A 11 -1.85 5.44 4.90
N LEU A 12 -1.57 4.89 6.08
CA LEU A 12 -2.52 4.81 7.20
C LEU A 12 -3.00 6.18 7.66
N VAL A 13 -2.09 7.17 7.75
CA VAL A 13 -2.42 8.54 8.17
C VAL A 13 -3.11 9.33 7.06
N LEU A 14 -2.76 9.08 5.80
CA LEU A 14 -3.32 9.81 4.66
C LEU A 14 -4.80 9.55 4.44
N TYR A 15 -5.27 8.30 4.52
CA TYR A 15 -6.66 7.96 4.18
C TYR A 15 -7.72 8.64 5.08
N PRO A 16 -7.55 8.75 6.40
CA PRO A 16 -8.41 9.58 7.25
C PRO A 16 -8.36 11.06 6.88
N LEU A 17 -7.20 11.56 6.44
CA LEU A 17 -7.00 12.95 6.05
C LEU A 17 -7.78 13.30 4.77
N PHE A 18 -7.87 12.36 3.82
CA PHE A 18 -8.73 12.49 2.63
C PHE A 18 -10.22 12.67 3.00
N SER A 19 -10.67 12.06 4.11
CA SER A 19 -12.05 12.19 4.57
C SER A 19 -12.43 13.58 5.08
N LEU A 20 -11.44 14.45 5.34
CA LEU A 20 -11.66 15.84 5.75
C LEU A 20 -11.81 16.80 4.57
N LEU A 21 -11.42 16.38 3.36
CA LEU A 21 -11.50 17.22 2.15
C LEU A 21 -12.93 17.67 1.81
N PRO A 22 -13.98 16.82 1.92
CA PRO A 22 -15.35 17.26 1.69
C PRO A 22 -15.80 18.38 2.65
N LYS A 23 -15.27 18.41 3.89
CA LYS A 23 -15.56 19.48 4.86
C LYS A 23 -14.92 20.80 4.45
N LEU A 24 -13.70 20.75 3.92
CA LEU A 24 -13.00 21.92 3.38
C LEU A 24 -13.67 22.45 2.10
N ALA A 25 -14.27 21.57 1.30
CA ALA A 25 -15.08 21.96 0.15
C ALA A 25 -16.42 22.60 0.57
N ALA A 26 -17.06 22.09 1.62
CA ALA A 26 -18.35 22.59 2.10
C ALA A 26 -18.30 24.00 2.73
N THR A 27 -17.14 24.41 3.25
CA THR A 27 -16.96 25.77 3.82
C THR A 27 -16.87 26.86 2.75
N HIS A 28 -16.61 26.50 1.48
CA HIS A 28 -16.51 27.42 0.35
C HIS A 28 -17.78 27.32 -0.49
N GLY A 29 -18.91 27.81 0.05
CA GLY A 29 -20.20 27.73 -0.62
C GLY A 29 -20.20 28.41 -1.99
N HIS A 30 -20.64 27.69 -3.03
CA HIS A 30 -21.12 28.07 -4.39
C HIS A 30 -20.55 29.31 -5.12
N SER A 31 -19.49 29.96 -4.64
CA SER A 31 -18.97 31.20 -5.23
C SER A 31 -17.99 30.88 -6.36
N GLU A 32 -18.53 30.89 -7.58
CA GLU A 32 -17.97 31.08 -8.94
C GLU A 32 -16.45 30.95 -9.24
N GLY A 33 -15.71 30.14 -8.49
CA GLY A 33 -14.33 29.80 -8.80
C GLY A 33 -13.95 28.52 -8.08
N THR A 34 -13.35 27.57 -8.79
CA THR A 34 -12.78 26.37 -8.19
C THR A 34 -11.81 26.79 -7.08
N PRO A 35 -12.10 26.52 -5.79
CA PRO A 35 -11.31 27.06 -4.70
C PRO A 35 -9.92 26.44 -4.77
N VAL A 36 -8.90 27.26 -5.06
CA VAL A 36 -7.49 26.87 -5.04
C VAL A 36 -7.14 26.19 -3.69
N GLY A 37 -7.82 26.61 -2.62
CA GLY A 37 -7.74 26.02 -1.28
C GLY A 37 -8.16 24.55 -1.17
N LEU A 38 -8.91 23.98 -2.12
CA LEU A 38 -9.22 22.55 -2.18
C LEU A 38 -8.23 21.79 -3.08
N TRP A 39 -7.91 22.36 -4.24
CA TRP A 39 -7.08 21.69 -5.25
C TRP A 39 -5.63 21.53 -4.80
N VAL A 40 -5.05 22.54 -4.15
CA VAL A 40 -3.67 22.47 -3.63
C VAL A 40 -3.50 21.33 -2.63
N PRO A 41 -4.27 21.23 -1.52
CA PRO A 41 -4.13 20.11 -0.60
C PRO A 41 -4.48 18.77 -1.25
N LEU A 42 -5.48 18.72 -2.14
CA LEU A 42 -5.81 17.49 -2.87
C LEU A 42 -4.62 16.97 -3.69
N ILE A 43 -3.98 17.83 -4.48
CA ILE A 43 -2.80 17.47 -5.29
C ILE A 43 -1.66 17.00 -4.39
N VAL A 44 -1.38 17.73 -3.30
CA VAL A 44 -0.32 17.35 -2.35
C VAL A 44 -0.59 15.98 -1.73
N LEU A 45 -1.83 15.70 -1.31
CA LEU A 45 -2.20 14.41 -0.73
C LEU A 45 -2.10 13.27 -1.75
N ILE A 46 -2.51 13.50 -3.00
CA ILE A 46 -2.39 12.51 -4.08
C ILE A 46 -0.92 12.22 -4.40
N LEU A 47 -0.08 13.25 -4.46
CA LEU A 47 1.36 13.10 -4.68
C LEU A 47 2.00 12.28 -3.57
N LEU A 48 1.71 12.61 -2.31
CA LEU A 48 2.26 11.89 -1.16
C LEU A 48 1.77 10.43 -1.14
N ARG A 49 0.49 10.19 -1.47
CA ARG A 49 -0.08 8.86 -1.64
C ARG A 49 0.67 8.05 -2.70
N TYR A 50 0.89 8.64 -3.88
CA TYR A 50 1.60 7.97 -4.98
C TYR A 50 3.06 7.68 -4.62
N ALA A 51 3.75 8.64 -3.99
CA ALA A 51 5.12 8.45 -3.52
C ALA A 51 5.22 7.29 -2.52
N ALA A 52 4.34 7.26 -1.51
CA ALA A 52 4.29 6.18 -0.54
C ALA A 52 4.01 4.83 -1.20
N MET A 53 3.10 4.77 -2.18
CA MET A 53 2.80 3.55 -2.93
C MET A 53 4.04 3.02 -3.68
N VAL A 54 4.75 3.89 -4.42
CA VAL A 54 5.94 3.50 -5.19
C VAL A 54 7.05 3.00 -4.26
N VAL A 55 7.35 3.75 -3.19
CA VAL A 55 8.37 3.35 -2.21
C VAL A 55 8.01 2.03 -1.53
N GLY A 56 6.74 1.86 -1.15
CA GLY A 56 6.26 0.64 -0.51
C GLY A 56 6.39 -0.58 -1.41
N LEU A 57 5.89 -0.50 -2.65
CA LEU A 57 5.95 -1.60 -3.61
C LEU A 57 7.39 -1.97 -3.99
N ALA A 58 8.24 -0.97 -4.24
CA ALA A 58 9.65 -1.21 -4.55
C ALA A 58 10.38 -1.90 -3.39
N SER A 59 10.17 -1.42 -2.16
CA SER A 59 10.77 -2.01 -0.96
C SER A 59 10.33 -3.47 -0.76
N LEU A 60 9.03 -3.75 -0.97
CA LEU A 60 8.47 -5.09 -0.83
C LEU A 60 9.05 -6.05 -1.90
N GLN A 61 9.21 -5.57 -3.13
CA GLN A 61 9.74 -6.37 -4.22
C GLN A 61 11.23 -6.71 -4.03
N ILE A 62 12.04 -5.76 -3.54
CA ILE A 62 13.45 -6.03 -3.20
C ILE A 62 13.53 -7.11 -2.12
N MET A 63 12.77 -6.95 -1.03
CA MET A 63 12.74 -7.91 0.07
C MET A 63 12.31 -9.31 -0.39
N SER A 64 11.26 -9.38 -1.21
CA SER A 64 10.78 -10.66 -1.76
C SER A 64 11.85 -11.37 -2.60
N ASN A 65 12.63 -10.61 -3.38
CA ASN A 65 13.71 -11.18 -4.19
C ASN A 65 14.90 -11.65 -3.35
N ASP A 66 15.17 -11.00 -2.22
CA ASP A 66 16.25 -11.39 -1.30
C ASP A 66 15.93 -12.67 -0.52
N MET A 67 14.65 -12.92 -0.22
CA MET A 67 14.20 -14.10 0.51
C MET A 67 14.11 -15.38 -0.34
N VAL A 68 14.21 -15.26 -1.68
CA VAL A 68 13.91 -16.36 -2.62
C VAL A 68 15.15 -16.72 -3.44
N LYS A 69 15.35 -18.02 -3.65
CA LYS A 69 16.43 -18.54 -4.51
C LYS A 69 16.29 -18.03 -5.94
N PRO A 70 17.40 -17.77 -6.66
CA PRO A 70 17.34 -17.22 -8.02
C PRO A 70 16.40 -17.96 -8.98
N GLU A 71 16.37 -19.29 -8.87
CA GLU A 71 15.55 -20.23 -9.66
C GLU A 71 14.04 -20.00 -9.48
N GLU A 72 13.63 -19.59 -8.28
CA GLU A 72 12.22 -19.47 -7.86
C GLU A 72 11.72 -18.01 -7.95
N ARG A 73 12.61 -17.04 -8.18
CA ARG A 73 12.26 -15.60 -8.19
C ARG A 73 11.21 -15.25 -9.25
N ALA A 74 11.30 -15.85 -10.44
CA ALA A 74 10.33 -15.58 -11.51
C ALA A 74 8.92 -16.01 -11.10
N LEU A 75 8.79 -17.18 -10.47
CA LEU A 75 7.51 -17.70 -9.98
C LEU A 75 6.93 -16.80 -8.88
N ILE A 76 7.73 -16.43 -7.88
CA ILE A 76 7.26 -15.62 -6.75
C ILE A 76 6.87 -14.20 -7.21
N ASN A 77 7.67 -13.56 -8.07
CA ASN A 77 7.31 -12.25 -8.62
C ASN A 77 6.06 -12.33 -9.51
N GLY A 78 5.93 -13.38 -10.32
CA GLY A 78 4.73 -13.60 -11.14
C GLY A 78 3.46 -13.79 -10.31
N LEU A 79 3.55 -14.56 -9.22
CA LEU A 79 2.45 -14.71 -8.26
C LEU A 79 2.09 -13.36 -7.62
N GLY A 80 3.08 -12.60 -7.15
CA GLY A 80 2.89 -11.28 -6.57
C GLY A 80 2.19 -10.30 -7.54
N GLN A 81 2.61 -10.30 -8.81
CA GLN A 81 1.99 -9.48 -9.86
C GLN A 81 0.58 -9.95 -10.21
N SER A 82 0.30 -11.26 -10.16
CA SER A 82 -1.03 -11.82 -10.42
C SER A 82 -2.01 -11.40 -9.32
N VAL A 83 -1.62 -11.55 -8.05
CA VAL A 83 -2.39 -11.06 -6.90
C VAL A 83 -2.59 -9.55 -6.98
N GLY A 84 -1.53 -8.79 -7.30
CA GLY A 84 -1.62 -7.34 -7.48
C GLY A 84 -2.53 -6.91 -8.63
N SER A 85 -2.62 -7.70 -9.71
CA SER A 85 -3.52 -7.42 -10.83
C SER A 85 -4.97 -7.75 -10.49
N PHE A 86 -5.21 -8.85 -9.77
CA PHE A 86 -6.52 -9.17 -9.22
C PHE A 86 -7.01 -8.07 -8.26
N ALA A 87 -6.17 -7.62 -7.34
CA ALA A 87 -6.51 -6.53 -6.42
C ALA A 87 -6.85 -5.23 -7.16
N ARG A 88 -6.11 -4.90 -8.23
CA ARG A 88 -6.41 -3.72 -9.09
C ARG A 88 -7.70 -3.87 -9.89
N ALA A 89 -8.13 -5.08 -10.21
CA ALA A 89 -9.41 -5.32 -10.88
C ALA A 89 -10.60 -5.23 -9.90
N VAL A 90 -10.46 -5.79 -8.69
CA VAL A 90 -11.55 -5.83 -7.69
C VAL A 90 -11.67 -4.53 -6.91
N GLY A 91 -10.55 -3.83 -6.66
CA GLY A 91 -10.48 -2.63 -5.85
C GLY A 91 -11.46 -1.52 -6.27
N PRO A 92 -11.53 -1.12 -7.56
CA PRO A 92 -12.47 -0.11 -8.03
C PRO A 92 -13.94 -0.50 -7.82
N SER A 93 -14.27 -1.78 -8.05
CA SER A 93 -15.63 -2.30 -7.85
C SER A 93 -16.04 -2.22 -6.38
N LEU A 94 -15.17 -2.65 -5.46
CA LEU A 94 -15.42 -2.54 -4.02
C LEU A 94 -15.58 -1.09 -3.58
N GLY A 95 -14.65 -0.21 -3.99
CA GLY A 95 -14.69 1.21 -3.63
C GLY A 95 -15.94 1.91 -4.16
N GLY A 96 -16.27 1.69 -5.43
CA GLY A 96 -17.47 2.26 -6.06
C GLY A 96 -18.77 1.74 -5.45
N PHE A 97 -18.81 0.45 -5.10
CA PHE A 97 -19.95 -0.15 -4.40
C PHE A 97 -20.13 0.49 -3.01
N THR A 98 -19.08 0.55 -2.19
CA THR A 98 -19.17 1.16 -0.86
C THR A 98 -19.51 2.65 -0.92
N TRP A 99 -18.99 3.38 -1.91
CA TRP A 99 -19.34 4.78 -2.11
C TRP A 99 -20.82 4.95 -2.45
N SER A 100 -21.32 4.20 -3.43
CA SER A 100 -22.71 4.27 -3.86
C SER A 100 -23.67 3.87 -2.74
N TRP A 101 -23.34 2.80 -2.00
CA TRP A 101 -24.11 2.38 -0.82
C TRP A 101 -24.11 3.46 0.28
N SER A 102 -22.97 4.09 0.53
CA SER A 102 -22.84 5.13 1.56
C SER A 102 -23.65 6.40 1.28
N LEU A 103 -23.88 6.71 0.00
CA LEU A 103 -24.74 7.84 -0.41
C LEU A 103 -26.23 7.51 -0.35
N GLY A 104 -26.59 6.23 -0.53
CA GLY A 104 -27.98 5.77 -0.51
C GLY A 104 -28.52 5.44 0.89
N ASN A 105 -27.64 5.33 1.90
CA ASN A 105 -28.03 5.01 3.25
C ASN A 105 -28.20 6.28 4.10
N SER A 106 -29.32 6.38 4.82
CA SER A 106 -29.61 7.48 5.76
C SER A 106 -28.91 7.31 7.12
N LEU A 107 -27.74 6.65 7.15
CA LEU A 107 -27.01 6.35 8.38
C LEU A 107 -26.18 7.56 8.82
N ILE A 108 -25.96 7.68 10.13
CA ILE A 108 -25.05 8.66 10.72
C ILE A 108 -23.59 8.23 10.55
N ALA A 109 -22.67 9.19 10.65
CA ALA A 109 -21.24 8.92 10.66
C ALA A 109 -20.88 7.80 11.67
N PRO A 110 -20.01 6.84 11.31
CA PRO A 110 -19.08 6.84 10.17
C PRO A 110 -19.57 6.06 8.93
N PHE A 111 -20.84 5.67 8.87
CA PHE A 111 -21.41 4.86 7.77
C PHE A 111 -22.11 5.70 6.69
N ASP A 112 -22.04 7.02 6.81
CA ASP A 112 -22.37 7.99 5.76
C ASP A 112 -21.26 8.00 4.68
N PHE A 113 -21.09 9.08 3.93
CA PHE A 113 -20.03 9.21 2.92
C PHE A 113 -18.61 8.90 3.42
N HIS A 114 -18.36 8.90 4.74
CA HIS A 114 -17.10 8.49 5.35
C HIS A 114 -16.81 6.98 5.18
N ALA A 115 -17.82 6.14 4.91
CA ALA A 115 -17.70 4.68 4.85
C ALA A 115 -16.61 4.20 3.87
N SER A 116 -16.46 4.86 2.73
CA SER A 116 -15.40 4.54 1.76
C SER A 116 -14.00 4.84 2.31
N PHE A 117 -13.85 5.93 3.06
CA PHE A 117 -12.58 6.28 3.71
C PHE A 117 -12.29 5.36 4.89
N VAL A 118 -13.31 4.92 5.63
CA VAL A 118 -13.19 3.91 6.69
C VAL A 118 -12.73 2.58 6.10
N LEU A 119 -13.29 2.13 4.97
CA LEU A 119 -12.84 0.93 4.28
C LEU A 119 -11.36 1.02 3.91
N LEU A 120 -10.93 2.14 3.33
CA LEU A 120 -9.52 2.38 2.99
C LEU A 120 -8.63 2.41 4.24
N ALA A 121 -9.09 3.02 5.32
CA ALA A 121 -8.39 3.04 6.59
C ALA A 121 -8.21 1.61 7.15
N LEU A 122 -9.25 0.77 7.12
CA LEU A 122 -9.17 -0.64 7.54
C LEU A 122 -8.18 -1.44 6.71
N ILE A 123 -8.21 -1.29 5.37
CA ILE A 123 -7.25 -1.95 4.47
C ILE A 123 -5.81 -1.48 4.78
N SER A 124 -5.61 -0.18 5.01
CA SER A 124 -4.29 0.36 5.35
C SER A 124 -3.80 -0.07 6.74
N SER A 125 -4.71 -0.24 7.69
CA SER A 125 -4.40 -0.81 9.01
C SER A 125 -3.97 -2.26 8.89
N ALA A 126 -4.68 -3.06 8.10
CA ALA A 126 -4.29 -4.45 7.83
C ALA A 126 -2.89 -4.50 7.18
N GLN A 127 -2.62 -3.65 6.19
CA GLN A 127 -1.29 -3.52 5.58
C GLN A 127 -0.21 -3.18 6.63
N PHE A 128 -0.49 -2.24 7.53
CA PHE A 128 0.44 -1.85 8.58
C PHE A 128 0.68 -3.00 9.57
N ILE A 129 -0.36 -3.71 10.00
CA ILE A 129 -0.24 -4.90 10.86
C ILE A 129 0.59 -5.99 10.18
N SER A 130 0.33 -6.27 8.89
CA SER A 130 1.17 -7.20 8.11
C SER A 130 2.64 -6.75 8.05
N SER A 131 2.90 -5.44 8.06
CA SER A 131 4.27 -4.90 8.08
C SER A 131 5.00 -5.10 9.42
N LEU A 132 4.25 -5.28 10.52
CA LEU A 132 4.81 -5.59 11.84
C LEU A 132 5.24 -7.06 11.92
N ALA A 133 4.55 -7.95 11.21
CA ALA A 133 4.90 -9.37 11.13
C ALA A 133 6.14 -9.64 10.25
N LEU A 134 6.64 -8.65 9.49
CA LEU A 134 7.82 -8.82 8.66
C LEU A 134 9.11 -8.86 9.51
N PRO A 135 9.99 -9.86 9.29
CA PRO A 135 11.26 -9.99 10.00
C PRO A 135 12.17 -8.77 9.72
N ASN A 136 13.07 -8.46 10.65
CA ASN A 136 13.94 -7.30 10.48
C ASN A 136 15.01 -7.54 9.40
N GLN A 137 15.46 -6.47 8.73
CA GLN A 137 16.46 -6.58 7.64
C GLN A 137 17.74 -7.28 8.12
N GLN A 138 18.16 -7.00 9.34
CA GLN A 138 19.36 -7.60 9.93
C GLN A 138 19.25 -9.12 10.07
N GLU A 139 18.04 -9.63 10.32
CA GLU A 139 17.76 -11.05 10.44
C GLU A 139 17.78 -11.73 9.08
N LEU A 140 17.23 -11.07 8.05
CA LEU A 140 17.35 -11.52 6.66
C LEU A 140 18.81 -11.55 6.18
N ASP A 141 19.58 -10.51 6.49
CA ASP A 141 21.00 -10.44 6.12
C ASP A 141 21.83 -11.52 6.85
N ALA A 142 21.49 -11.80 8.11
CA ALA A 142 22.11 -12.86 8.89
C ALA A 142 21.79 -14.25 8.34
N GLU A 143 20.52 -14.52 8.02
CA GLU A 143 20.10 -15.77 7.37
C GLU A 143 20.75 -15.91 5.99
N HIS A 144 20.81 -14.86 5.17
CA HIS A 144 21.48 -14.89 3.86
C HIS A 144 22.97 -15.22 3.97
N LYS A 145 23.67 -14.63 4.95
CA LYS A 145 25.06 -14.99 5.27
C LYS A 145 25.16 -16.45 5.72
N ARG A 146 24.24 -16.91 6.57
CA ARG A 146 24.20 -18.31 7.06
C ARG A 146 24.04 -19.27 5.89
N TRP A 147 23.10 -19.01 4.99
CA TRP A 147 22.90 -19.77 3.76
C TRP A 147 24.19 -19.87 2.94
N LYS A 148 24.89 -18.75 2.71
CA LYS A 148 26.16 -18.73 1.98
C LYS A 148 27.29 -19.51 2.65
N SER A 149 27.27 -19.62 3.97
CA SER A 149 28.28 -20.37 4.74
C SER A 149 28.01 -21.87 4.87
N MET A 150 26.84 -22.36 4.44
CA MET A 150 26.51 -23.79 4.56
C MET A 150 27.34 -24.64 3.57
N PRO A 151 27.99 -25.73 4.02
CA PRO A 151 28.74 -26.61 3.14
C PRO A 151 27.81 -27.28 2.11
N GLY A 152 28.19 -27.24 0.82
CA GLY A 152 27.42 -27.83 -0.29
C GLY A 152 26.61 -26.84 -1.15
N GLN A 153 26.85 -25.53 -0.99
CA GLN A 153 26.21 -24.50 -1.84
C GLN A 153 26.99 -24.21 -3.14
N ASP A 154 28.30 -24.48 -3.17
CA ASP A 154 29.15 -24.22 -4.35
C ASP A 154 28.84 -25.15 -5.54
N SER A 155 28.34 -26.36 -5.26
CA SER A 155 27.93 -27.36 -6.24
C SER A 155 26.55 -27.12 -6.86
N ARG A 156 25.80 -26.10 -6.40
CA ARG A 156 24.47 -25.74 -6.93
C ARG A 156 24.45 -24.38 -7.64
N ARG A 157 25.60 -23.86 -8.09
CA ARG A 157 25.61 -22.71 -9.02
C ARG A 157 25.25 -23.24 -10.42
N PRO A 158 24.05 -22.95 -10.97
CA PRO A 158 23.81 -23.19 -12.38
C PRO A 158 24.52 -22.04 -13.12
N GLY A 159 25.70 -22.29 -13.69
CA GLY A 159 26.43 -21.29 -14.47
C GLY A 159 27.97 -21.29 -14.35
N GLN A 160 28.60 -22.41 -13.99
CA GLN A 160 30.02 -22.63 -14.31
C GLN A 160 30.10 -23.60 -15.49
N VAL A 161 29.68 -23.13 -16.66
CA VAL A 161 30.10 -23.55 -18.01
C VAL A 161 29.89 -22.38 -18.95
#